data_AF-A0A3D5SWM8-F1
#
_entry.id   AF-A0A3D5SWM8-F1
#
_cell.length_a   1.000
_cell.length_b   1.000
_cell.length_c   1.000
_cell.angle_alpha   90.00
_cell.angle_beta   90.00
_cell.angle_gamma   90.00
#
_symmetry.space_group_name_H-M   'P 1'
#
loop_
_entity.id
_entity.type
_entity.pdbx_description
1 polymer ?
#
loop_
_entity_poly.entity_id
_entity_poly.type
_entity_poly.pdbx_seq_one_letter_code
_entity_poly.pdbx_strand_id
1 'polypeptide(L)'
;VIIGLLLGGILKGQELIVQARIKNVVNDMNGISAAVYSYQDRYRAIPGDDKGACSRWNNQTYAGDGNGAVDPASAAAAPCGSFSLSPLPKENTLFWQHLRLSGLIGGDASNADEPLNAVGGKIVVWKDPFASPGTVVGFAVCATNLPAKVASAIDSQFDDGLPDKGSVRAVAGTDLTAAVTTAYLDDASKVYSVCKPL
;
A
#
# COMPACT_ATOMS: atom_id res chain seq x y z
N VAL A 1 2.86 -11.90 -45.67
CA VAL A 1 3.27 -10.58 -45.09
C VAL A 1 2.25 -10.00 -44.10
N ILE A 2 0.95 -10.27 -44.24
CA ILE A 2 -0.10 -9.76 -43.32
C ILE A 2 0.00 -10.30 -41.89
N ILE A 3 0.39 -11.57 -41.72
CA ILE A 3 0.52 -12.23 -40.41
C ILE A 3 1.61 -11.59 -39.52
N GLY A 4 2.72 -11.14 -40.11
CA GLY A 4 3.82 -10.51 -39.36
C GLY A 4 3.47 -9.13 -38.80
N LEU A 5 2.64 -8.36 -39.51
CA LEU A 5 2.18 -7.04 -39.05
C LEU A 5 1.21 -7.17 -37.85
N LEU A 6 0.34 -8.18 -37.89
CA LEU A 6 -0.63 -8.46 -36.82
C LEU A 6 0.06 -8.96 -35.54
N LEU A 7 1.08 -9.82 -35.67
CA LEU A 7 1.88 -10.29 -34.53
C LEU A 7 2.65 -9.15 -33.86
N GLY A 8 3.26 -8.25 -34.65
CA GLY A 8 3.96 -7.08 -34.12
C GLY A 8 3.03 -6.10 -33.40
N GLY A 9 1.81 -5.89 -33.92
CA GLY A 9 0.81 -5.02 -33.30
C GLY A 9 0.32 -5.52 -31.93
N ILE A 10 0.08 -6.82 -31.80
CA ILE A 10 -0.38 -7.42 -30.53
C ILE A 10 0.69 -7.35 -29.44
N LEU A 11 1.95 -7.65 -29.79
CA LEU A 11 3.07 -7.57 -28.84
C LEU A 11 3.24 -6.15 -28.29
N LYS A 12 3.09 -5.13 -29.13
CA LYS A 12 3.15 -3.75 -28.67
C LYS A 12 1.93 -3.37 -27.83
N GLY A 13 0.74 -3.84 -28.20
CA GLY A 13 -0.48 -3.64 -27.43
C GLY A 13 -0.40 -4.19 -26.00
N GLN A 14 0.16 -5.40 -25.85
CA GLN A 14 0.37 -6.01 -24.53
C GLN A 14 1.33 -5.19 -23.66
N GLU A 15 2.41 -4.68 -24.24
CA GLU A 15 3.36 -3.84 -23.49
C GLU A 15 2.75 -2.50 -23.06
N LEU A 16 1.89 -1.88 -23.90
CA LEU A 16 1.17 -0.66 -23.53
C LEU A 16 0.21 -0.88 -22.36
N ILE A 17 -0.48 -2.02 -22.31
CA ILE A 17 -1.36 -2.38 -21.19
C ILE A 17 -0.56 -2.51 -19.89
N VAL A 18 0.60 -3.18 -19.93
CA VAL A 18 1.48 -3.32 -18.75
C VAL A 18 1.96 -1.95 -18.27
N GLN A 19 2.35 -1.07 -19.18
CA GLN A 19 2.75 0.31 -18.83
C GLN A 19 1.61 1.12 -18.22
N ALA A 20 0.38 0.96 -18.71
CA ALA A 20 -0.78 1.61 -18.12
C ALA A 20 -1.04 1.11 -16.68
N ARG A 21 -0.91 -0.20 -16.43
CA ARG A 21 -1.02 -0.76 -15.08
C ARG A 21 0.06 -0.24 -14.14
N ILE A 22 1.32 -0.18 -14.61
CA ILE A 22 2.43 0.40 -13.84
C ILE A 22 2.10 1.84 -13.41
N LYS A 23 1.66 2.68 -14.36
CA LYS A 23 1.29 4.07 -14.07
C LYS A 23 0.14 4.19 -13.08
N ASN A 24 -0.86 3.33 -13.18
CA ASN A 24 -1.96 3.32 -12.22
C ASN A 24 -1.47 3.00 -10.81
N VAL A 25 -0.63 1.98 -10.63
CA VAL A 25 -0.06 1.65 -9.29
C VAL A 25 0.75 2.82 -8.72
N VAL A 26 1.60 3.46 -9.54
CA VAL A 26 2.38 4.64 -9.12
C VAL A 26 1.46 5.79 -8.70
N ASN A 27 0.42 6.06 -9.48
CA ASN A 27 -0.57 7.10 -9.16
C ASN A 27 -1.35 6.79 -7.89
N ASP A 28 -1.75 5.52 -7.68
CA ASP A 28 -2.43 5.09 -6.46
C ASP A 28 -1.53 5.32 -5.23
N MET A 29 -0.26 4.89 -5.29
CA MET A 29 0.70 5.09 -4.19
C MET A 29 0.90 6.58 -3.87
N ASN A 30 1.03 7.45 -4.89
CA ASN A 30 1.15 8.89 -4.69
C ASN A 30 -0.14 9.52 -4.16
N GLY A 31 -1.31 9.10 -4.65
CA GLY A 31 -2.61 9.56 -4.17
C GLY A 31 -2.83 9.21 -2.69
N ILE A 32 -2.44 7.99 -2.29
CA ILE A 32 -2.51 7.55 -0.89
C ILE A 32 -1.54 8.36 -0.03
N SER A 33 -0.31 8.61 -0.51
CA SER A 33 0.64 9.48 0.19
C SER A 33 0.04 10.87 0.47
N ALA A 34 -0.59 11.47 -0.54
CA ALA A 34 -1.24 12.77 -0.40
C ALA A 34 -2.45 12.74 0.55
N ALA A 35 -3.25 11.67 0.50
CA ALA A 35 -4.38 11.47 1.42
C ALA A 35 -3.90 11.36 2.87
N VAL A 36 -2.79 10.65 3.12
CA VAL A 36 -2.18 10.54 4.45
C VAL A 36 -1.77 11.91 5.00
N TYR A 37 -1.02 12.69 4.22
CA TYR A 37 -0.59 14.01 4.69
C TYR A 37 -1.79 14.95 4.90
N SER A 38 -2.82 14.85 4.05
CA SER A 38 -4.08 15.59 4.23
C SER A 38 -4.82 15.18 5.50
N TYR A 39 -4.80 13.90 5.85
CA TYR A 39 -5.39 13.39 7.09
C TYR A 39 -4.62 13.93 8.30
N GLN A 40 -3.29 13.87 8.27
CA GLN A 40 -2.43 14.38 9.34
C GLN A 40 -2.62 15.89 9.55
N ASP A 41 -2.73 16.68 8.49
CA ASP A 41 -3.00 18.11 8.60
C ASP A 41 -4.38 18.39 9.22
N ARG A 42 -5.42 17.68 8.74
CA ARG A 42 -6.80 17.88 9.19
C ARG A 42 -7.06 17.42 10.62
N TYR A 43 -6.48 16.29 11.02
CA TYR A 43 -6.83 15.62 12.27
C TYR A 43 -5.69 15.57 13.30
N ARG A 44 -4.45 15.93 12.91
CA ARG A 44 -3.24 15.83 13.74
C ARG A 44 -3.03 14.43 14.32
N ALA A 45 -3.41 13.42 13.55
CA ALA A 45 -3.30 12.01 13.89
C ALA A 45 -2.93 11.21 12.63
N ILE A 46 -2.43 10.00 12.81
CA ILE A 46 -2.16 9.07 11.72
C ILE A 46 -3.41 8.21 11.51
N PRO A 47 -3.89 8.02 10.27
CA PRO A 47 -5.04 7.14 10.02
C PRO A 47 -4.70 5.70 10.45
N GLY A 48 -5.67 4.99 11.03
CA GLY A 48 -5.48 3.67 11.65
C GLY A 48 -4.99 3.76 13.10
N ASP A 49 -4.21 4.78 13.43
CA ASP A 49 -3.63 5.04 14.76
C ASP A 49 -4.35 6.22 15.50
N ASP A 50 -5.50 6.68 14.98
CA ASP A 50 -6.23 7.82 15.55
C ASP A 50 -7.06 7.42 16.78
N LYS A 51 -6.62 7.87 17.96
CA LYS A 51 -7.36 7.77 19.25
C LYS A 51 -8.69 8.49 19.24
N GLY A 52 -8.81 9.58 18.47
CA GLY A 52 -10.00 10.42 18.37
C GLY A 52 -11.06 9.87 17.41
N ALA A 53 -10.78 8.78 16.69
CA ALA A 53 -11.63 8.26 15.63
C ALA A 53 -13.09 8.03 16.07
N CYS A 54 -13.30 7.48 17.27
CA CYS A 54 -14.65 7.22 17.80
C CYS A 54 -15.52 8.49 17.88
N SER A 55 -14.93 9.59 18.33
CA SER A 55 -15.63 10.88 18.48
C SER A 55 -15.88 11.55 17.13
N ARG A 56 -14.94 11.41 16.19
CA ARG A 56 -15.02 12.05 14.86
C ARG A 56 -16.14 11.48 13.99
N TRP A 57 -16.38 10.17 14.10
CA TRP A 57 -17.31 9.44 13.23
C TRP A 57 -18.42 8.75 14.02
N ASN A 58 -18.90 9.36 15.11
CA ASN A 58 -20.07 8.90 15.87
C ASN A 58 -20.10 7.38 16.12
N ASN A 59 -18.97 6.83 16.56
CA ASN A 59 -18.81 5.40 16.86
C ASN A 59 -19.03 4.45 15.66
N GLN A 60 -18.73 4.88 14.42
CA GLN A 60 -18.81 4.03 13.22
C GLN A 60 -17.46 3.39 12.83
N THR A 61 -16.56 3.20 13.79
CA THR A 61 -15.18 2.74 13.53
C THR A 61 -14.56 2.13 14.79
N TYR A 62 -13.25 1.92 14.76
CA TYR A 62 -12.40 1.61 15.91
C TYR A 62 -11.42 2.76 16.15
N ALA A 63 -11.01 2.97 17.40
CA ALA A 63 -9.89 3.86 17.72
C ALA A 63 -8.56 3.11 17.56
N GLY A 64 -7.56 3.80 17.03
CA GLY A 64 -6.17 3.34 17.11
C GLY A 64 -5.60 3.53 18.52
N ASP A 65 -4.45 2.92 18.79
CA ASP A 65 -3.81 2.99 20.11
C ASP A 65 -2.98 4.27 20.32
N GLY A 66 -2.83 5.09 19.27
CA GLY A 66 -2.12 6.36 19.22
C GLY A 66 -0.66 6.25 19.62
N ASN A 67 0.01 5.17 19.23
CA ASN A 67 1.42 4.91 19.52
C ASN A 67 2.38 5.53 18.48
N GLY A 68 1.85 6.13 17.41
CA GLY A 68 2.61 6.76 16.33
C GLY A 68 3.00 5.81 15.20
N ALA A 69 2.51 4.57 15.21
CA ALA A 69 2.79 3.55 14.21
C ALA A 69 1.48 2.93 13.69
N VAL A 70 1.52 2.44 12.45
CA VAL A 70 0.43 1.68 11.85
C VAL A 70 0.91 0.24 11.76
N ASP A 71 0.71 -0.53 12.83
CA ASP A 71 1.22 -1.90 12.91
C ASP A 71 0.16 -2.92 12.39
N PRO A 72 0.53 -3.81 11.46
CA PRO A 72 -0.29 -4.95 11.06
C PRO A 72 -0.43 -6.05 12.14
N ALA A 73 0.33 -5.99 13.22
CA ALA A 73 0.23 -6.91 14.35
C ALA A 73 -0.59 -6.32 15.50
N SER A 74 -0.70 -4.99 15.59
CA SER A 74 -1.55 -4.32 16.57
C SER A 74 -3.02 -4.42 16.16
N ALA A 75 -3.83 -4.92 17.08
CA ALA A 75 -5.28 -4.80 16.96
C ALA A 75 -5.68 -3.36 17.30
N ALA A 76 -6.74 -2.86 16.68
CA ALA A 76 -7.30 -1.57 17.07
C ALA A 76 -7.70 -1.56 18.56
N ALA A 77 -7.55 -0.42 19.24
CA ALA A 77 -7.55 -0.31 20.69
C ALA A 77 -8.89 -0.65 21.37
N ALA A 78 -10.03 -0.51 20.67
CA ALA A 78 -11.35 -1.05 21.03
C ALA A 78 -12.39 -0.64 19.98
N PRO A 79 -13.51 -1.39 19.81
CA PRO A 79 -14.65 -0.93 19.02
C PRO A 79 -15.22 0.35 19.61
N CYS A 80 -15.53 1.33 18.75
CA CYS A 80 -16.27 2.51 19.17
C CYS A 80 -17.74 2.11 19.32
N GLY A 81 -18.24 2.08 20.55
CA GLY A 81 -19.65 1.71 20.82
C GLY A 81 -20.00 0.30 20.34
N SER A 82 -21.14 0.15 19.66
CA SER A 82 -21.63 -1.16 19.18
C SER A 82 -21.18 -1.50 17.76
N PHE A 83 -20.33 -0.67 17.13
CA PHE A 83 -19.80 -0.97 15.81
C PHE A 83 -18.85 -2.16 15.88
N SER A 84 -18.99 -3.08 14.92
CA SER A 84 -18.16 -4.27 14.87
C SER A 84 -17.83 -4.64 13.43
N LEU A 85 -16.55 -4.91 13.17
CA LEU A 85 -16.05 -5.52 11.96
C LEU A 85 -15.52 -6.92 12.29
N SER A 86 -15.70 -7.85 11.34
CA SER A 86 -15.21 -9.22 11.45
C SER A 86 -14.38 -9.56 10.21
N PRO A 87 -13.11 -9.98 10.37
CA PRO A 87 -12.37 -10.11 11.63
C PRO A 87 -12.10 -8.74 12.30
N LEU A 88 -11.71 -8.76 13.58
CA LEU A 88 -11.33 -7.54 14.31
C LEU A 88 -10.23 -6.81 13.51
N PRO A 89 -10.43 -5.53 13.16
CA PRO A 89 -9.49 -4.82 12.33
C PRO A 89 -8.20 -4.54 13.10
N LYS A 90 -7.12 -4.57 12.35
CA LYS A 90 -5.78 -4.15 12.78
C LYS A 90 -5.58 -2.70 12.37
N GLU A 91 -4.58 -2.03 12.92
CA GLU A 91 -4.36 -0.60 12.59
C GLU A 91 -4.09 -0.40 11.10
N ASN A 92 -3.40 -1.34 10.46
CA ASN A 92 -3.13 -1.30 9.02
C ASN A 92 -4.36 -1.45 8.12
N THR A 93 -5.40 -2.18 8.55
CA THR A 93 -6.66 -2.27 7.80
C THR A 93 -7.57 -1.09 8.15
N LEU A 94 -7.59 -0.72 9.43
CA LEU A 94 -8.32 0.45 9.93
C LEU A 94 -7.85 1.76 9.29
N PHE A 95 -6.58 1.85 8.92
CA PHE A 95 -6.00 2.93 8.12
C PHE A 95 -6.86 3.26 6.89
N TRP A 96 -7.27 2.24 6.11
CA TRP A 96 -8.09 2.44 4.92
C TRP A 96 -9.48 2.91 5.27
N GLN A 97 -10.05 2.36 6.35
CA GLN A 97 -11.37 2.78 6.82
C GLN A 97 -11.37 4.26 7.24
N HIS A 98 -10.37 4.70 8.00
CA HIS A 98 -10.22 6.09 8.44
C HIS A 98 -10.05 7.06 7.25
N LEU A 99 -9.30 6.65 6.22
CA LEU A 99 -9.18 7.44 4.98
C LEU A 99 -10.51 7.52 4.20
N ARG A 100 -11.31 6.46 4.19
CA ARG A 100 -12.66 6.45 3.56
C ARG A 100 -13.65 7.32 4.34
N LEU A 101 -13.67 7.19 5.67
CA LEU A 101 -14.53 7.96 6.58
C LEU A 101 -14.21 9.47 6.55
N SER A 102 -12.94 9.83 6.33
CA SER A 102 -12.53 11.23 6.17
C SER A 102 -12.86 11.82 4.80
N GLY A 103 -13.28 10.99 3.83
CA GLY A 103 -13.56 11.38 2.46
C GLY A 103 -12.32 11.69 1.63
N LEU A 104 -11.13 11.28 2.08
CA LEU A 104 -9.86 11.51 1.39
C LEU A 104 -9.60 10.47 0.31
N ILE A 105 -10.15 9.27 0.47
CA ILE A 105 -10.20 8.24 -0.57
C ILE A 105 -11.64 7.74 -0.74
N GLY A 106 -11.97 7.26 -1.94
CA GLY A 106 -13.25 6.60 -2.21
C GLY A 106 -13.30 5.18 -1.65
N GLY A 107 -14.52 4.67 -1.47
CA GLY A 107 -14.78 3.29 -1.05
C GLY A 107 -15.87 3.19 0.02
N ASP A 108 -16.22 1.96 0.38
CA ASP A 108 -17.17 1.70 1.47
C ASP A 108 -16.49 1.93 2.82
N ALA A 109 -16.96 2.92 3.56
CA ALA A 109 -16.47 3.27 4.89
C ALA A 109 -16.85 2.24 5.97
N SER A 110 -17.72 1.29 5.66
CA SER A 110 -18.06 0.15 6.52
C SER A 110 -17.09 -1.03 6.33
N ASN A 111 -16.09 -0.89 5.46
CA ASN A 111 -15.08 -1.91 5.20
C ASN A 111 -13.66 -1.37 5.47
N ALA A 112 -12.83 -2.17 6.13
CA ALA A 112 -11.42 -1.90 6.41
C ALA A 112 -10.46 -2.61 5.42
N ASP A 113 -10.99 -3.34 4.44
CA ASP A 113 -10.19 -4.09 3.47
C ASP A 113 -9.27 -3.17 2.67
N GLU A 114 -8.08 -3.67 2.36
CA GLU A 114 -7.10 -2.95 1.57
C GLU A 114 -7.50 -2.89 0.10
N PRO A 115 -7.28 -1.76 -0.59
CA PRO A 115 -7.62 -1.64 -2.00
C PRO A 115 -6.74 -2.54 -2.87
N LEU A 116 -7.32 -3.05 -3.96
CA LEU A 116 -6.59 -3.80 -4.97
C LEU A 116 -5.77 -2.86 -5.85
N ASN A 117 -4.58 -3.30 -6.23
CA ASN A 117 -3.75 -2.61 -7.21
C ASN A 117 -4.10 -3.05 -8.64
N ALA A 118 -3.67 -2.29 -9.65
CA ALA A 118 -4.00 -2.53 -11.06
C ALA A 118 -3.46 -3.85 -11.66
N VAL A 119 -2.64 -4.61 -10.91
CA VAL A 119 -2.11 -5.93 -11.33
C VAL A 119 -2.71 -7.09 -10.55
N GLY A 120 -3.71 -6.84 -9.68
CA GLY A 120 -4.43 -7.88 -8.93
C GLY A 120 -3.80 -8.25 -7.59
N GLY A 121 -2.81 -7.49 -7.12
CA GLY A 121 -2.35 -7.50 -5.73
C GLY A 121 -3.11 -6.50 -4.86
N LYS A 122 -2.62 -6.29 -3.64
CA LYS A 122 -3.14 -5.30 -2.70
C LYS A 122 -2.17 -4.14 -2.53
N ILE A 123 -2.69 -2.95 -2.27
CA ILE A 123 -1.91 -1.85 -1.71
C ILE A 123 -2.12 -1.90 -0.20
N VAL A 124 -1.06 -2.14 0.55
CA VAL A 124 -1.10 -2.28 2.01
C VAL A 124 -0.24 -1.21 2.65
N VAL A 125 -0.57 -0.85 3.89
CA VAL A 125 0.31 -0.05 4.73
C VAL A 125 0.95 -0.96 5.76
N TRP A 126 2.22 -0.72 6.04
CA TRP A 126 3.01 -1.48 6.98
C TRP A 126 3.88 -0.53 7.78
N LYS A 127 4.23 -0.86 9.02
CA LYS A 127 5.40 -0.22 9.68
C LYS A 127 6.57 -0.31 8.71
N ASP A 128 7.38 0.73 8.52
CA ASP A 128 8.44 0.68 7.50
C ASP A 128 9.28 -0.59 7.70
N PRO A 129 9.18 -1.58 6.79
CA PRO A 129 9.82 -2.89 6.99
C PRO A 129 11.33 -2.80 6.86
N PHE A 130 11.84 -1.67 6.37
CA PHE A 130 13.24 -1.45 6.03
C PHE A 130 13.93 -0.42 6.92
N ALA A 131 13.21 0.13 7.90
CA ALA A 131 13.78 1.00 8.91
C ALA A 131 14.88 0.29 9.71
N SER A 132 16.00 0.98 9.94
CA SER A 132 17.09 0.45 10.75
C SER A 132 16.65 0.32 12.21
N PRO A 133 16.99 -0.78 12.92
CA PRO A 133 16.66 -0.95 14.32
C PRO A 133 17.08 0.27 15.17
N GLY A 134 16.16 0.79 16.00
CA GLY A 134 16.43 1.95 16.86
C GLY A 134 16.18 3.33 16.23
N THR A 135 15.67 3.39 15.00
CA THR A 135 15.21 4.64 14.36
C THR A 135 13.73 4.85 14.64
N VAL A 136 13.24 6.10 14.65
CA VAL A 136 11.79 6.37 14.62
C VAL A 136 11.25 5.76 13.33
N VAL A 137 10.46 4.70 13.47
CA VAL A 137 9.94 3.93 12.34
C VAL A 137 8.65 4.61 11.89
N GLY A 138 8.66 5.18 10.68
CA GLY A 138 7.45 5.61 10.00
C GLY A 138 6.64 4.42 9.48
N PHE A 139 5.75 4.66 8.55
CA PHE A 139 5.06 3.60 7.82
C PHE A 139 5.36 3.72 6.34
N ALA A 140 5.23 2.61 5.63
CA ALA A 140 5.42 2.53 4.20
C ALA A 140 4.13 2.06 3.52
N VAL A 141 3.88 2.58 2.32
CA VAL A 141 2.85 2.08 1.42
C VAL A 141 3.50 1.06 0.50
N CYS A 142 2.98 -0.17 0.53
CA CYS A 142 3.49 -1.30 -0.22
C CYS A 142 2.47 -1.77 -1.26
N ALA A 143 2.90 -1.91 -2.51
CA ALA A 143 2.14 -2.61 -3.53
C ALA A 143 2.63 -4.06 -3.63
N THR A 144 1.74 -5.02 -3.42
CA THR A 144 2.06 -6.45 -3.37
C THR A 144 1.73 -7.18 -4.68
N ASN A 145 2.23 -8.41 -4.83
CA ASN A 145 1.94 -9.29 -5.97
C ASN A 145 2.30 -8.69 -7.34
N LEU A 146 3.45 -8.02 -7.42
CA LEU A 146 3.94 -7.37 -8.63
C LEU A 146 4.88 -8.31 -9.41
N PRO A 147 4.67 -8.55 -10.71
CA PRO A 147 5.66 -9.22 -11.55
C PRO A 147 7.00 -8.46 -11.57
N ALA A 148 8.12 -9.16 -11.77
CA ALA A 148 9.47 -8.57 -11.73
C ALA A 148 9.60 -7.30 -12.59
N LYS A 149 9.16 -7.34 -13.87
CA LYS A 149 9.20 -6.20 -14.80
C LYS A 149 8.33 -5.02 -14.34
N VAL A 150 7.23 -5.28 -13.64
CA VAL A 150 6.36 -4.24 -13.09
C VAL A 150 6.99 -3.63 -11.85
N ALA A 151 7.51 -4.47 -10.95
CA ALA A 151 8.16 -4.04 -9.72
C ALA A 151 9.38 -3.15 -10.00
N SER A 152 10.29 -3.57 -10.89
CA SER A 152 11.46 -2.77 -11.27
C SER A 152 11.09 -1.45 -11.97
N ALA A 153 10.00 -1.45 -12.76
CA ALA A 153 9.50 -0.24 -13.42
C ALA A 153 8.78 0.74 -12.48
N ILE A 154 8.22 0.25 -11.36
CA ILE A 154 7.65 1.09 -10.30
C ILE A 154 8.78 1.71 -9.48
N ASP A 155 9.73 0.86 -9.05
CA ASP A 155 10.94 1.25 -8.32
C ASP A 155 11.72 2.34 -9.07
N SER A 156 12.09 2.10 -10.34
CA SER A 156 12.79 3.09 -11.18
C SER A 156 12.00 4.37 -11.48
N GLN A 157 10.67 4.39 -11.28
CA GLN A 157 9.90 5.64 -11.36
C GLN A 157 9.96 6.46 -10.08
N PHE A 158 10.25 5.83 -8.95
CA PHE A 158 10.38 6.50 -7.67
C PHE A 158 11.84 6.84 -7.33
N ASP A 159 12.79 5.95 -7.62
CA ASP A 159 14.22 6.21 -7.41
C ASP A 159 15.17 5.51 -8.42
N ASP A 160 15.73 4.34 -8.11
CA ASP A 160 16.95 3.83 -8.76
C ASP A 160 16.78 2.49 -9.49
N GLY A 161 15.63 1.83 -9.33
CA GLY A 161 15.33 0.55 -9.98
C GLY A 161 15.99 -0.64 -9.30
N LEU A 162 16.66 -0.44 -8.17
CA LEU A 162 17.37 -1.47 -7.42
C LEU A 162 16.63 -1.74 -6.10
N PRO A 163 16.16 -2.99 -5.90
CA PRO A 163 15.26 -3.30 -4.80
C PRO A 163 15.88 -3.17 -3.39
N ASP A 164 17.20 -3.15 -3.30
CA ASP A 164 17.98 -3.07 -2.06
C ASP A 164 18.57 -1.69 -1.77
N LYS A 165 18.37 -0.72 -2.67
CA LYS A 165 18.91 0.63 -2.55
C LYS A 165 17.79 1.66 -2.55
N GLY A 166 18.18 2.92 -2.46
CA GLY A 166 17.21 4.00 -2.40
C GLY A 166 16.28 3.97 -1.19
N SER A 167 15.18 4.69 -1.38
CA SER A 167 14.08 4.85 -0.43
C SER A 167 12.98 3.85 -0.71
N VAL A 168 12.74 3.51 -1.97
CA VAL A 168 11.81 2.50 -2.39
C VAL A 168 12.54 1.18 -2.47
N ARG A 169 12.01 0.18 -1.76
CA ARG A 169 12.67 -1.12 -1.64
C ARG A 169 11.65 -2.22 -1.83
N ALA A 170 12.15 -3.40 -2.18
CA ALA A 170 11.27 -4.53 -2.45
C ALA A 170 11.66 -5.80 -1.69
N VAL A 171 10.65 -6.61 -1.41
CA VAL A 171 10.80 -8.00 -0.95
C VAL A 171 10.31 -8.94 -2.03
N ALA A 172 10.87 -10.16 -2.05
CA ALA A 172 10.32 -11.23 -2.88
C ALA A 172 9.05 -11.80 -2.22
N GLY A 173 8.01 -12.03 -3.02
CA GLY A 173 6.72 -12.52 -2.54
C GLY A 173 5.81 -11.40 -2.01
N THR A 174 4.83 -11.80 -1.20
CA THR A 174 3.83 -10.91 -0.57
C THR A 174 4.05 -10.73 0.94
N ASP A 175 5.02 -11.42 1.52
CA ASP A 175 5.34 -11.32 2.94
C ASP A 175 6.29 -10.13 3.18
N LEU A 176 5.75 -9.05 3.74
CA LEU A 176 6.49 -7.81 4.02
C LEU A 176 7.44 -7.94 5.23
N THR A 177 7.45 -9.08 5.92
CA THR A 177 8.46 -9.38 6.95
C THR A 177 9.70 -10.08 6.38
N ALA A 178 9.68 -10.46 5.10
CA ALA A 178 10.80 -11.07 4.43
C ALA A 178 11.98 -10.09 4.25
N ALA A 179 13.18 -10.64 4.07
CA ALA A 179 14.35 -9.84 3.76
C ALA A 179 14.21 -9.12 2.42
N VAL A 180 14.78 -7.92 2.35
CA VAL A 180 14.89 -7.13 1.12
C VAL A 180 15.57 -7.97 0.04
N THR A 181 14.99 -7.96 -1.16
CA THR A 181 15.58 -8.67 -2.30
C THR A 181 16.71 -7.85 -2.90
N THR A 182 17.76 -8.51 -3.39
CA THR A 182 18.93 -7.85 -3.99
C THR A 182 18.81 -7.67 -5.50
N ALA A 183 17.83 -8.30 -6.14
CA ALA A 183 17.58 -8.17 -7.57
C ALA A 183 16.16 -8.56 -7.97
N TYR A 184 15.60 -7.83 -8.94
CA TYR A 184 14.41 -8.26 -9.67
C TYR A 184 14.81 -9.33 -10.70
N LEU A 185 14.30 -10.55 -10.51
CA LEU A 185 14.55 -11.69 -11.39
C LEU A 185 13.25 -12.04 -12.13
N ASP A 186 13.26 -11.82 -13.43
CA ASP A 186 12.11 -12.10 -14.29
C ASP A 186 12.09 -13.58 -14.72
N ASP A 187 11.45 -14.41 -13.90
CA ASP A 187 11.27 -15.86 -14.13
C ASP A 187 9.78 -16.22 -14.37
N ALA A 188 8.97 -15.23 -14.73
CA ALA A 188 7.50 -15.30 -14.95
C ALA A 188 6.64 -15.80 -13.76
N SER A 189 7.23 -16.43 -12.75
CA SER A 189 6.56 -17.00 -11.57
C SER A 189 6.83 -16.21 -10.30
N LYS A 190 7.94 -15.46 -10.26
CA LYS A 190 8.31 -14.64 -9.11
C LYS A 190 7.50 -13.36 -9.10
N VAL A 191 6.94 -13.07 -7.93
CA VAL A 191 6.28 -11.81 -7.63
C VAL A 191 7.03 -11.10 -6.52
N TYR A 192 6.85 -9.79 -6.45
CA TYR A 192 7.55 -8.89 -5.56
C TYR A 192 6.54 -7.96 -4.89
N SER A 193 6.92 -7.43 -3.74
CA SER A 193 6.21 -6.34 -3.10
C SER A 193 7.14 -5.15 -2.97
N VAL A 194 6.73 -4.01 -3.51
CA VAL A 194 7.52 -2.77 -3.54
C VAL A 194 6.91 -1.82 -2.52
N CYS A 195 7.72 -1.32 -1.59
CA CYS A 195 7.28 -0.37 -0.57
C CYS A 195 7.98 0.97 -0.70
N LYS A 196 7.21 2.02 -0.47
CA LYS A 196 7.67 3.41 -0.39
C LYS A 196 7.40 3.96 1.02
N PRO A 197 8.42 4.41 1.75
CA PRO A 197 8.23 5.04 3.06
C PRO A 197 7.52 6.40 2.93
N LEU A 198 6.81 6.80 3.99
CA LEU A 198 6.08 8.07 4.11
C LEU A 198 6.54 8.93 5.28
#